data_AF-A0A952FHV5-F1
#
_entry.id   AF-A0A952FHV5-F1
#
_cell.length_a   1.000
_cell.length_b   1.000
_cell.length_c   1.000
_cell.angle_alpha   90.00
_cell.angle_beta   90.00
_cell.angle_gamma   90.00
#
_symmetry.space_group_name_H-M   'P 1'
#
loop_
_entity.id
_entity.type
_entity.pdbx_description
1 polymer ?
#
loop_
_entity_poly.entity_id
_entity_poly.type
_entity_poly.pdbx_seq_one_letter_code
_entity_poly.pdbx_strand_id
1 'polypeptide(L)'
;MTLRTATASASVLFVSLLAACGSMSPMQPMYSQASLPATVQVPAGNKVAMETVGVAWESMDGSKLTATQVAVAPNGMGNIPSQLVKGNPAMGSGAMSGVTYIQRVDTKGGVAPAMACAAGNVGAKETVKYQADYIFYKAM
;
A
#
# COMPACT_ATOMS: atom_id res chain seq x y z
N MET A 1 28.26 43.23 -49.79
CA MET A 1 27.41 43.30 -50.99
C MET A 1 27.36 41.90 -51.58
N THR A 2 26.14 41.39 -51.86
CA THR A 2 25.80 40.12 -52.56
C THR A 2 26.21 38.79 -51.89
N LEU A 3 25.41 37.74 -51.73
CA LEU A 3 24.03 37.41 -52.12
C LEU A 3 23.52 36.22 -51.26
N ARG A 4 22.19 36.05 -51.17
CA ARG A 4 21.44 34.99 -50.47
C ARG A 4 21.46 33.65 -51.23
N THR A 5 21.44 32.51 -50.53
CA THR A 5 20.69 31.29 -50.92
C THR A 5 20.47 30.37 -49.71
N ALA A 6 19.20 30.11 -49.38
CA ALA A 6 18.74 29.20 -48.34
C ALA A 6 18.56 27.79 -48.93
N THR A 7 19.13 26.77 -48.29
CA THR A 7 18.82 25.36 -48.56
C THR A 7 18.02 24.80 -47.41
N ALA A 8 16.74 24.54 -47.69
CA ALA A 8 15.82 23.83 -46.81
C ALA A 8 16.25 22.36 -46.70
N SER A 9 16.40 21.86 -45.48
CA SER A 9 16.40 20.43 -45.18
C SER A 9 15.19 20.17 -44.28
N ALA A 10 14.17 19.59 -44.89
CA ALA A 10 12.99 19.09 -44.19
C ALA A 10 13.37 17.82 -43.44
N SER A 11 13.61 17.94 -42.13
CA SER A 11 13.69 16.79 -41.23
C SER A 11 12.34 16.64 -40.54
N VAL A 12 11.71 15.51 -40.84
CA VAL A 12 10.37 15.09 -40.43
C VAL A 12 10.19 15.27 -38.92
N LEU A 13 9.15 16.02 -38.55
CA LEU A 13 8.62 16.09 -37.19
C LEU A 13 8.20 14.68 -36.75
N PHE A 14 9.03 14.00 -35.96
CA PHE A 14 8.54 12.94 -35.08
C PHE A 14 7.87 13.62 -33.88
N VAL A 15 6.61 14.02 -34.06
CA VAL A 15 5.71 14.22 -32.92
C VAL A 15 5.43 12.82 -32.40
N SER A 16 6.25 12.36 -31.44
CA SER A 16 5.83 11.28 -30.56
C SER A 16 4.65 11.81 -29.77
N LEU A 17 3.42 11.63 -30.30
CA LEU A 17 2.24 11.63 -29.47
C LEU A 17 2.51 10.54 -28.42
N LEU A 18 2.83 10.97 -27.21
CA LEU A 18 2.70 10.15 -26.03
C LEU A 18 1.20 9.86 -25.91
N ALA A 19 0.75 8.80 -26.59
CA ALA A 19 -0.51 8.17 -26.31
C ALA A 19 -0.37 7.58 -24.91
N ALA A 20 -0.56 8.44 -23.90
CA ALA A 20 -0.94 7.97 -22.59
C ALA A 20 -2.25 7.22 -22.81
N CYS A 21 -2.18 5.89 -22.87
CA CYS A 21 -3.31 5.06 -22.48
C CYS A 21 -3.55 5.30 -20.99
N GLY A 22 -4.03 6.50 -20.67
CA GLY A 22 -4.78 6.76 -19.46
C GLY A 22 -6.15 6.12 -19.67
N SER A 23 -6.20 4.79 -19.68
CA SER A 23 -7.36 4.14 -19.11
C SER A 23 -7.37 4.63 -17.66
N MET A 24 -8.21 5.63 -17.39
CA MET A 24 -8.72 5.83 -16.05
C MET A 24 -9.37 4.51 -15.66
N SER A 25 -8.57 3.60 -15.08
CA SER A 25 -9.09 2.42 -14.43
C SER A 25 -10.14 2.94 -13.45
N PRO A 26 -11.39 2.45 -13.51
CA PRO A 26 -12.36 2.82 -12.51
C PRO A 26 -11.73 2.49 -11.16
N MET A 27 -11.63 3.52 -10.32
CA MET A 27 -11.21 3.46 -8.93
C MET A 27 -11.86 2.21 -8.35
N GLN A 28 -11.06 1.15 -8.18
CA GLN A 28 -11.59 -0.14 -7.75
C GLN A 28 -12.24 0.11 -6.38
N PRO A 29 -13.44 -0.43 -6.12
CA PRO A 29 -13.93 -0.47 -4.75
C PRO A 29 -12.83 -1.09 -3.89
N MET A 30 -12.53 -0.48 -2.75
CA MET A 30 -11.49 -0.97 -1.83
C MET A 30 -11.74 -2.43 -1.40
N TYR A 31 -12.98 -2.90 -1.55
CA TYR A 31 -13.41 -4.28 -1.37
C TYR A 31 -13.63 -4.99 -2.72
N SER A 32 -13.10 -6.20 -2.86
CA SER A 32 -13.42 -7.10 -3.98
C SER A 32 -13.74 -8.50 -3.45
N GLN A 33 -15.02 -8.87 -3.55
CA GLN A 33 -15.51 -10.23 -3.26
C GLN A 33 -15.42 -11.16 -4.48
N ALA A 34 -14.96 -10.63 -5.63
CA ALA A 34 -15.03 -11.30 -6.93
C ALA A 34 -14.19 -12.59 -6.99
N SER A 35 -13.19 -12.72 -6.12
CA SER A 35 -12.33 -13.90 -6.03
C SER A 35 -12.72 -14.88 -4.91
N LEU A 36 -13.80 -14.63 -4.17
CA LEU A 36 -14.22 -15.49 -3.07
C LEU A 36 -15.23 -16.56 -3.52
N PRO A 37 -15.16 -17.79 -2.99
CA PRO A 37 -16.20 -18.81 -3.20
C PRO A 37 -17.57 -18.30 -2.74
N ALA A 38 -18.65 -18.74 -3.41
CA ALA A 38 -20.02 -18.30 -3.12
C ALA A 38 -20.42 -18.46 -1.64
N THR A 39 -19.83 -19.42 -0.92
CA THR A 39 -20.05 -19.66 0.51
C THR A 39 -19.51 -18.57 1.42
N VAL A 40 -18.52 -17.80 0.97
CA VAL A 40 -17.86 -16.70 1.72
C VAL A 40 -18.34 -15.33 1.20
N GLN A 41 -19.01 -15.30 0.05
CA GLN A 41 -19.62 -14.09 -0.46
C GLN A 41 -20.80 -13.68 0.42
N VAL A 42 -21.00 -12.37 0.52
CA VAL A 42 -22.14 -11.83 1.26
C VAL A 42 -23.41 -12.17 0.46
N PRO A 43 -24.39 -12.86 1.06
CA PRO A 43 -25.63 -13.21 0.37
C PRO A 43 -26.37 -11.97 -0.13
N ALA A 44 -27.14 -12.13 -1.21
CA ALA A 44 -27.95 -11.05 -1.77
C ALA A 44 -28.87 -10.45 -0.69
N GLY A 45 -28.87 -9.11 -0.58
CA GLY A 45 -29.60 -8.37 0.45
C GLY A 45 -28.78 -8.01 1.69
N ASN A 46 -27.60 -8.62 1.88
CA ASN A 46 -26.70 -8.29 2.98
C ASN A 46 -25.58 -7.34 2.49
N LYS A 47 -25.04 -6.52 3.39
CA LYS A 47 -23.88 -5.66 3.15
C LYS A 47 -22.75 -6.07 4.09
N VAL A 48 -21.49 -5.96 3.63
CA VAL A 48 -20.33 -6.09 4.52
C VAL A 48 -20.46 -5.01 5.59
N ALA A 49 -20.63 -5.42 6.85
CA ALA A 49 -20.86 -4.51 7.96
C ALA A 49 -19.54 -3.98 8.57
N MET A 50 -18.44 -4.70 8.39
CA MET A 50 -17.12 -4.32 8.90
C MET A 50 -16.03 -4.87 7.99
N GLU A 51 -15.20 -3.99 7.47
CA GLU A 51 -13.92 -4.30 6.84
C GLU A 51 -12.86 -3.49 7.57
N THR A 52 -11.85 -4.18 8.11
CA THR A 52 -10.76 -3.50 8.82
C THR A 52 -9.60 -3.28 7.86
N VAL A 53 -9.53 -2.10 7.27
CA VAL A 53 -8.33 -1.63 6.56
C VAL A 53 -7.35 -1.13 7.62
N GLY A 54 -6.79 -2.07 8.39
CA GLY A 54 -6.02 -1.78 9.60
C GLY A 54 -4.82 -2.70 9.74
N VAL A 55 -3.77 -2.17 10.36
CA VAL A 55 -2.64 -3.00 10.76
C VAL A 55 -3.02 -3.66 12.08
N ALA A 56 -2.77 -4.96 12.19
CA ALA A 56 -3.02 -5.73 13.40
C ALA A 56 -1.70 -6.23 13.98
N TRP A 57 -1.58 -6.18 15.31
CA TRP A 57 -0.49 -6.77 16.06
C TRP A 57 -1.06 -7.85 16.97
N GLU A 58 -0.33 -8.94 17.06
CA GLU A 58 -0.60 -10.04 17.98
C GLU A 58 0.67 -10.32 18.75
N SER A 59 0.56 -10.30 20.07
CA SER A 59 1.64 -10.67 20.98
C SER A 59 1.60 -12.17 21.27
N MET A 60 2.74 -12.75 21.67
CA MET A 60 2.83 -14.18 22.02
C MET A 60 1.96 -14.57 23.22
N ASP A 61 1.52 -13.60 24.03
CA ASP A 61 0.55 -13.79 25.11
C ASP A 61 -0.91 -13.86 24.61
N GLY A 62 -1.13 -13.78 23.29
CA GLY A 62 -2.45 -13.82 22.64
C GLY A 62 -3.19 -12.49 22.62
N SER A 63 -2.63 -11.42 23.19
CA SER A 63 -3.23 -10.08 23.11
C SER A 63 -3.10 -9.50 21.70
N LYS A 64 -4.18 -8.88 21.23
CA LYS A 64 -4.28 -8.33 19.87
C LYS A 64 -4.62 -6.86 19.91
N LEU A 65 -4.06 -6.10 18.98
CA LEU A 65 -4.36 -4.69 18.80
C LEU A 65 -4.62 -4.42 17.32
N THR A 66 -5.72 -3.75 17.00
CA THR A 66 -5.90 -3.14 15.67
C THR A 66 -5.58 -1.66 15.77
N ALA A 67 -5.03 -1.07 14.71
CA ALA A 67 -4.75 0.36 14.71
C ALA A 67 -5.06 1.00 13.35
N THR A 68 -5.38 2.29 13.43
CA THR A 68 -5.63 3.15 12.27
C THR A 68 -4.41 4.01 12.00
N GLN A 69 -4.04 4.16 10.73
CA GLN A 69 -2.92 5.01 10.33
C GLN A 69 -3.16 6.49 10.67
N VAL A 70 -2.17 7.11 11.29
CA VAL A 70 -2.20 8.54 11.66
C VAL A 70 -1.21 9.32 10.80
N ALA A 71 0.01 8.81 10.65
CA ALA A 71 1.04 9.49 9.88
C ALA A 71 2.00 8.49 9.23
N VAL A 72 2.63 8.95 8.15
CA VAL A 72 3.65 8.21 7.39
C VAL A 72 4.79 9.16 7.06
N ALA A 73 6.02 8.68 7.19
CA ALA A 73 7.20 9.41 6.78
C ALA A 73 8.06 8.54 5.84
N PRO A 74 8.54 9.08 4.70
CA PRO A 74 9.49 8.36 3.84
C PRO A 74 10.74 7.94 4.62
N ASN A 75 11.24 6.71 4.41
CA ASN A 75 12.42 6.18 5.10
C ASN A 75 13.59 5.82 4.17
N GLY A 76 13.91 6.72 3.24
CA GLY A 76 14.95 6.49 2.23
C GLY A 76 14.59 5.42 1.20
N MET A 77 15.44 5.29 0.18
CA MET A 77 15.25 4.34 -0.91
C MET A 77 15.44 2.90 -0.42
N GLY A 78 14.53 1.99 -0.83
CA GLY A 78 14.62 0.58 -0.49
C GLY A 78 13.97 0.18 0.83
N ASN A 79 13.38 1.10 1.59
CA ASN A 79 12.70 0.81 2.85
C ASN A 79 11.22 1.19 2.84
N ILE A 80 10.40 0.43 3.55
CA ILE A 80 8.99 0.80 3.80
C ILE A 80 8.96 2.11 4.62
N PRO A 81 8.05 3.04 4.36
CA PRO A 81 7.88 4.22 5.18
C PRO A 81 7.71 3.93 6.69
N SER A 82 8.30 4.78 7.51
CA SER A 82 8.02 4.86 8.95
C SER A 82 6.57 5.28 9.13
N GLN A 83 5.89 4.73 10.14
CA GLN A 83 4.45 4.91 10.31
C GLN A 83 4.10 5.09 11.77
N LEU A 84 3.24 6.07 12.06
CA LEU A 84 2.56 6.19 13.33
C LEU A 84 1.10 5.75 13.14
N VAL A 85 0.63 4.88 14.03
CA VAL A 85 -0.76 4.44 14.09
C VAL A 85 -1.35 4.71 15.46
N LYS A 86 -2.67 4.93 15.50
CA LYS A 86 -3.46 5.03 16.73
C LYS A 86 -4.16 3.70 16.98
N GLY A 87 -3.85 3.07 18.10
CA GLY A 87 -4.43 1.80 18.52
C GLY A 87 -5.89 1.94 18.94
N ASN A 88 -6.71 0.99 18.53
CA ASN A 88 -8.01 0.71 19.14
C ASN A 88 -7.80 -0.05 20.45
N PRO A 89 -8.80 -0.15 21.34
CA PRO A 89 -8.69 -0.96 22.55
C PRO A 89 -8.20 -2.38 22.26
N ALA A 90 -7.21 -2.85 23.02
CA ALA A 90 -6.66 -4.18 22.85
C ALA A 90 -7.68 -5.26 23.20
N MET A 91 -7.63 -6.36 22.46
CA MET A 91 -8.34 -7.58 22.79
C MET A 91 -7.41 -8.48 23.59
N GLY A 92 -7.88 -8.95 24.75
CA GLY A 92 -7.08 -9.74 25.70
C GLY A 92 -6.35 -8.89 26.74
N SER A 93 -5.88 -9.53 27.81
CA SER A 93 -5.28 -8.87 28.99
C SER A 93 -3.74 -8.87 28.99
N GLY A 94 -3.11 -8.90 27.81
CA GLY A 94 -1.65 -9.03 27.66
C GLY A 94 -0.90 -7.71 27.43
N ALA A 95 0.30 -7.82 26.84
CA ALA A 95 1.23 -6.73 26.57
C ALA A 95 0.60 -5.58 25.76
N MET A 96 -0.34 -5.90 24.86
CA MET A 96 -1.06 -4.92 24.06
C MET A 96 -2.08 -4.09 24.85
N SER A 97 -2.45 -4.53 26.07
CA SER A 97 -3.39 -3.79 26.92
C SER A 97 -2.84 -2.42 27.31
N GLY A 98 -3.66 -1.38 27.12
CA GLY A 98 -3.30 0.02 27.38
C GLY A 98 -2.45 0.69 26.31
N VAL A 99 -2.08 -0.02 25.23
CA VAL A 99 -1.38 0.60 24.09
C VAL A 99 -2.33 1.53 23.33
N THR A 100 -1.94 2.80 23.17
CA THR A 100 -2.74 3.83 22.49
C THR A 100 -2.14 4.26 21.16
N TYR A 101 -0.82 4.15 21.01
CA TYR A 101 -0.12 4.41 19.75
C TYR A 101 0.97 3.38 19.51
N ILE A 102 1.20 3.06 18.23
CA ILE A 102 2.36 2.27 17.81
C ILE A 102 3.10 3.06 16.74
N GLN A 103 4.41 3.16 16.89
CA GLN A 103 5.28 3.76 15.90
C GLN A 103 6.22 2.70 15.32
N ARG A 104 6.24 2.60 13.99
CA ARG A 104 7.22 1.85 13.22
C ARG A 104 8.31 2.80 12.77
N VAL A 105 9.55 2.53 13.17
CA VAL A 105 10.75 3.30 12.81
C VAL A 105 11.86 2.38 12.34
N ASP A 106 12.97 2.97 11.86
CA ASP A 106 14.20 2.27 11.48
C ASP A 106 14.00 1.07 10.55
N THR A 107 13.01 1.17 9.65
CA THR A 107 12.71 0.09 8.72
C THR A 107 13.89 -0.17 7.78
N LYS A 108 14.19 -1.45 7.55
CA LYS A 108 15.18 -1.94 6.59
C LYS A 108 14.50 -2.92 5.63
N GLY A 109 14.45 -2.58 4.36
CA GLY A 109 13.80 -3.39 3.34
C GLY A 109 12.27 -3.29 3.32
N GLY A 110 11.63 -4.32 2.74
CA GLY A 110 10.17 -4.41 2.64
C GLY A 110 9.53 -3.67 1.46
N VAL A 111 10.32 -3.03 0.61
CA VAL A 111 9.81 -2.48 -0.66
C VAL A 111 9.33 -3.62 -1.54
N ALA A 112 8.14 -3.44 -2.12
CA ALA A 112 7.56 -4.43 -3.01
C ALA A 112 8.55 -4.78 -4.14
N PRO A 113 8.69 -6.08 -4.49
CA PRO A 113 9.58 -6.50 -5.55
C PRO A 113 9.17 -5.82 -6.87
N ALA A 114 10.15 -5.40 -7.66
CA ALA A 114 9.91 -4.73 -8.94
C ALA A 114 9.37 -5.66 -10.04
N MET A 115 8.81 -6.83 -9.67
CA MET A 115 8.24 -7.77 -10.61
C MET A 115 7.06 -7.14 -11.35
N ALA A 116 7.04 -7.25 -12.68
CA ALA A 116 5.93 -6.72 -13.46
C ALA A 116 4.66 -7.49 -13.10
N CYS A 117 3.61 -6.75 -12.72
CA CYS A 117 2.27 -7.33 -12.61
C CYS A 117 1.81 -7.69 -14.03
N ALA A 118 1.78 -8.99 -14.35
CA ALA A 118 1.33 -9.53 -15.63
C ALA A 118 0.09 -10.40 -15.43
N ALA A 119 -0.74 -10.56 -16.48
CA ALA A 119 -1.98 -11.34 -16.43
C ALA A 119 -1.77 -12.79 -15.94
N GLY A 120 -0.59 -13.38 -16.18
CA GLY A 120 -0.22 -14.71 -15.70
C GLY A 120 0.13 -14.80 -14.20
N ASN A 121 0.34 -13.67 -13.54
CA ASN A 121 0.77 -13.58 -12.13
C ASN A 121 -0.25 -12.85 -11.25
N VAL A 122 -1.49 -12.69 -11.73
CA VAL A 122 -2.59 -12.10 -10.94
C VAL A 122 -2.81 -12.96 -9.69
N GLY A 123 -2.73 -12.33 -8.52
CA GLY A 123 -2.88 -13.03 -7.24
C GLY A 123 -1.60 -13.71 -6.73
N ALA A 124 -0.46 -13.56 -7.42
CA ALA A 124 0.82 -14.00 -6.89
C ALA A 124 1.14 -13.29 -5.57
N LYS A 125 1.55 -14.06 -4.55
CA LYS A 125 1.96 -13.55 -3.25
C LYS A 125 3.45 -13.76 -3.11
N GLU A 126 4.19 -12.69 -2.86
CA GLU A 126 5.61 -12.76 -2.58
C GLU A 126 5.89 -12.32 -1.15
N THR A 127 6.75 -13.08 -0.46
CA THR A 127 7.17 -12.74 0.91
C THR A 127 8.41 -11.87 0.85
N VAL A 128 8.23 -10.57 1.13
CA VAL A 128 9.34 -9.63 1.22
C VAL A 128 9.85 -9.57 2.66
N LYS A 129 11.13 -9.87 2.86
CA LYS A 129 11.76 -9.71 4.16
C LYS A 129 11.93 -8.22 4.47
N TYR A 130 11.54 -7.82 5.67
CA TYR A 130 11.82 -6.50 6.21
C TYR A 130 12.12 -6.61 7.71
N GLN A 131 12.86 -5.63 8.21
CA GLN A 131 13.08 -5.42 9.64
C GLN A 131 12.59 -4.02 10.00
N ALA A 132 12.10 -3.85 11.21
CA ALA A 132 11.65 -2.56 11.72
C ALA A 132 11.62 -2.58 13.25
N ASP A 133 11.84 -1.42 13.84
CA ASP A 133 11.66 -1.23 15.27
C ASP A 133 10.24 -0.71 15.54
N TYR A 134 9.58 -1.33 16.53
CA TYR A 134 8.23 -0.99 16.94
C TYR A 134 8.22 -0.45 18.37
N ILE A 135 7.73 0.78 18.52
CA ILE A 135 7.59 1.46 19.81
C ILE A 135 6.10 1.49 20.17
N PHE A 136 5.75 0.94 21.34
CA PHE A 136 4.38 0.86 21.84
C PHE A 136 4.18 1.87 22.97
N TYR A 137 3.32 2.88 22.74
CA TYR A 137 3.01 3.90 23.73
C TYR A 137 1.76 3.54 24.50
N LYS A 138 1.79 3.68 25.83
CA LYS A 138 0.62 3.54 26.70
C LYS A 138 0.24 4.90 27.27
N ALA A 139 -1.05 5.20 27.30
CA ALA A 139 -1.53 6.35 28.07
C ALA A 139 -1.47 6.00 29.56
N MET A 140 -0.88 6.89 30.36
CA MET A 140 -0.84 6.81 31.82
C MET A 140 -2.13 7.33 32.42
#